data_AF-A0A820BQ52-F1
#
_entry.id   AF-A0A820BQ52-F1
#
_cell.length_a   1.000
_cell.length_b   1.000
_cell.length_c   1.000
_cell.angle_alpha   90.00
_cell.angle_beta   90.00
_cell.angle_gamma   90.00
#
_symmetry.space_group_name_H-M   'P 1'
#
loop_
_entity.id
_entity.type
_entity.pdbx_description
1 polymer ?
#
loop_
_entity_poly.entity_id
_entity_poly.type
_entity_poly.pdbx_seq_one_letter_code
_entity_poly.pdbx_strand_id
1 'polypeptide(L)'
;SLEEQDLSQRLSQLSMTSHYITEHLNMVNVDTPTNIPLYLSKENKSFEQIISDLSSKELVEELRQMAIVIHQTFLIDLEKLLWTTYLKSGTGQLQLNHTDNDNLNRPHLWPNQVQKLVSKQSPDNIDTAACLTYVTQYLDELDDKMKRYQTTYNMKKNQYVNYLPTIQAFVHQQLQSTRLAIEQKIAIVHYNYNDYVLELKFLAYNPTHQQKQIVQKLNHAKYQEEITKEEYNLLKYRISIEESSPTSLELPKERLLKTIEDQSIQQKLRDQYINIAQQAKKDMIQLYLSSAQAQMDQYQKEFNTKLQQFQVKQQSLPDDKKFNSSMITLIEQRWKNMSDGVKCVYKYKLD
;
A
#
# COMPACT_ATOMS: atom_id res chain seq x y z
N SER A 1 -13.40 -14.78 13.60
CA SER A 1 -13.98 -14.24 14.85
C SER A 1 -14.01 -12.71 14.78
N LEU A 2 -14.70 -12.01 15.70
CA LEU A 2 -14.70 -10.53 15.78
C LEU A 2 -13.28 -9.92 15.82
N GLU A 3 -12.28 -10.67 16.24
CA GLU A 3 -10.88 -10.22 16.39
C GLU A 3 -10.03 -10.44 15.11
N GLU A 4 -10.44 -11.32 14.20
CA GLU A 4 -9.83 -11.46 12.86
C GLU A 4 -10.34 -10.38 11.89
N GLN A 5 -11.61 -9.97 12.08
CA GLN A 5 -12.11 -8.73 11.50
C GLN A 5 -11.31 -7.53 12.01
N ASP A 6 -10.92 -7.48 13.29
CA ASP A 6 -10.06 -6.42 13.84
C ASP A 6 -8.65 -6.41 13.21
N LEU A 7 -8.02 -7.56 12.94
CA LEU A 7 -6.71 -7.62 12.25
C LEU A 7 -6.78 -7.18 10.77
N SER A 8 -7.77 -7.67 10.03
CA SER A 8 -8.01 -7.24 8.64
C SER A 8 -8.45 -5.78 8.56
N GLN A 9 -9.19 -5.29 9.57
CA GLN A 9 -9.60 -3.91 9.72
C GLN A 9 -8.43 -3.02 10.15
N ARG A 10 -7.49 -3.50 10.97
CA ARG A 10 -6.25 -2.79 11.34
C ARG A 10 -5.27 -2.70 10.18
N LEU A 11 -5.14 -3.72 9.33
CA LEU A 11 -4.42 -3.62 8.05
C LEU A 11 -5.10 -2.60 7.12
N SER A 12 -6.43 -2.62 7.07
CA SER A 12 -7.22 -1.64 6.32
C SER A 12 -7.10 -0.22 6.90
N GLN A 13 -6.93 -0.07 8.23
CA GLN A 13 -6.74 1.21 8.91
C GLN A 13 -5.29 1.73 8.80
N LEU A 14 -4.29 0.84 8.75
CA LEU A 14 -2.90 1.18 8.44
C LEU A 14 -2.69 1.54 6.96
N SER A 15 -3.62 1.13 6.09
CA SER A 15 -3.78 1.67 4.73
C SER A 15 -4.46 3.05 4.73
N MET A 16 -5.33 3.33 5.72
CA MET A 16 -6.03 4.62 5.87
C MET A 16 -5.16 5.72 6.50
N THR A 17 -4.05 5.39 7.17
CA THR A 17 -3.03 6.37 7.59
C THR A 17 -2.13 6.86 6.45
N SER A 18 -2.47 6.54 5.20
CA SER A 18 -2.15 7.40 4.06
C SER A 18 -3.31 8.39 3.82
N HIS A 19 -3.40 9.38 4.72
CA HIS A 19 -4.32 10.51 4.53
C HIS A 19 -3.97 11.25 3.21
N TYR A 20 -2.71 11.16 2.78
CA TYR A 20 -2.19 11.72 1.54
C TYR A 20 -2.66 10.99 0.25
N ILE A 21 -2.91 9.68 0.31
CA ILE A 21 -3.42 8.92 -0.86
C ILE A 21 -4.96 8.91 -0.89
N THR A 22 -5.60 9.00 0.28
CA THR A 22 -7.07 8.98 0.38
C THR A 22 -7.69 10.31 -0.07
N GLU A 23 -7.03 11.46 0.16
CA GLU A 23 -7.47 12.73 -0.43
C GLU A 23 -7.33 12.76 -1.96
N HIS A 24 -6.32 12.09 -2.54
CA HIS A 24 -6.20 12.00 -4.00
C HIS A 24 -7.19 11.03 -4.65
N LEU A 25 -7.66 10.00 -3.94
CA LEU A 25 -8.66 9.06 -4.45
C LEU A 25 -10.12 9.48 -4.16
N ASN A 26 -10.38 10.25 -3.10
CA ASN A 26 -11.70 10.84 -2.85
C ASN A 26 -12.00 12.06 -3.75
N MET A 27 -11.04 12.51 -4.56
CA MET A 27 -11.27 13.45 -5.67
C MET A 27 -11.58 12.76 -7.00
N VAL A 28 -11.58 11.42 -7.07
CA VAL A 28 -12.01 10.69 -8.27
C VAL A 28 -13.52 10.42 -8.15
N ASN A 29 -14.28 11.51 -8.23
CA ASN A 29 -15.70 11.46 -8.55
C ASN A 29 -15.78 11.12 -10.06
N VAL A 30 -16.10 9.86 -10.39
CA VAL A 30 -16.06 9.29 -11.76
C VAL A 30 -17.17 9.81 -12.67
N ASP A 31 -17.84 10.91 -12.30
CA ASP A 31 -18.91 11.55 -13.08
C ASP A 31 -18.55 12.96 -13.59
N THR A 32 -17.27 13.25 -13.88
CA THR A 32 -16.95 14.41 -14.72
C THR A 32 -15.94 14.09 -15.83
N PRO A 33 -16.27 14.39 -17.11
CA PRO A 33 -15.35 14.28 -18.26
C PRO A 33 -14.15 15.26 -18.24
N THR A 34 -13.77 15.82 -17.08
CA THR A 34 -13.12 17.14 -17.05
C THR A 34 -12.01 17.34 -16.02
N ASN A 35 -11.41 16.29 -15.47
CA ASN A 35 -10.20 16.48 -14.64
C ASN A 35 -8.94 16.08 -15.42
N ILE A 36 -8.43 17.04 -16.20
CA ILE A 36 -7.05 16.99 -16.71
C ILE A 36 -6.13 17.00 -15.48
N PRO A 37 -5.21 16.03 -15.33
CA PRO A 37 -4.32 16.01 -14.18
C PRO A 37 -3.46 17.26 -14.17
N LEU A 38 -3.13 17.78 -12.98
CA LEU A 38 -2.43 19.06 -12.81
C LEU A 38 -1.18 19.17 -13.68
N TYR A 39 -0.39 18.11 -13.81
CA TYR A 39 0.85 18.10 -14.60
C TYR A 39 0.62 18.13 -16.13
N LEU A 40 -0.61 17.91 -16.60
CA LEU A 40 -1.03 18.09 -17.99
C LEU A 40 -1.91 19.33 -18.17
N SER A 41 -2.17 20.10 -17.11
CA SER A 41 -2.96 21.33 -17.21
C SER A 41 -2.19 22.41 -17.98
N LYS A 42 -2.90 23.35 -18.60
CA LYS A 42 -2.26 24.48 -19.30
C LYS A 42 -1.56 25.44 -18.34
N GLU A 43 -1.99 25.47 -17.08
CA GLU A 43 -1.43 26.33 -16.04
C GLU A 43 -0.09 25.80 -15.54
N ASN A 44 0.09 24.47 -15.58
CA ASN A 44 1.31 23.82 -15.18
C ASN A 44 2.25 23.61 -16.38
N LYS A 45 3.33 24.39 -16.42
CA LYS A 45 4.30 24.35 -17.52
C LYS A 45 5.20 23.11 -17.56
N SER A 46 5.08 22.17 -16.61
CA SER A 46 5.93 20.97 -16.57
C SER A 46 5.89 20.15 -17.85
N PHE A 47 4.69 19.90 -18.40
CA PHE A 47 4.55 19.21 -19.68
C PHE A 47 5.16 20.01 -20.83
N GLU A 48 4.92 21.33 -20.85
CA GLU A 48 5.44 22.21 -21.90
C GLU A 48 6.96 22.25 -21.89
N GLN A 49 7.60 22.27 -20.72
CA GLN A 49 9.06 22.25 -20.57
C GLN A 49 9.69 20.98 -21.18
N ILE A 50 9.02 19.83 -21.04
CA ILE A 50 9.53 18.56 -21.56
C ILE A 50 9.35 18.45 -23.08
N ILE A 51 8.36 19.15 -23.63
CA ILE A 51 7.95 19.05 -25.03
C ILE A 51 8.44 20.24 -25.87
N SER A 52 8.75 21.39 -25.26
CA SER A 52 9.22 22.60 -25.93
C SER A 52 10.57 22.41 -26.61
N ASP A 53 11.40 21.51 -26.09
CA ASP A 53 12.69 21.16 -26.68
C ASP A 53 12.53 20.29 -27.93
N LEU A 54 11.33 19.80 -28.20
CA LEU A 54 11.05 18.79 -29.22
C LEU A 54 10.06 19.27 -30.30
N SER A 55 9.33 20.37 -30.09
CA SER A 55 8.19 20.73 -30.95
C SER A 55 7.84 22.23 -31.02
N SER A 56 7.08 22.62 -32.07
CA SER A 56 6.50 23.96 -32.19
C SER A 56 5.35 24.17 -31.20
N LYS A 57 5.08 25.43 -30.81
CA LYS A 57 4.02 25.77 -29.84
C LYS A 57 2.62 25.26 -30.22
N GLU A 58 2.32 25.15 -31.51
CA GLU A 58 1.04 24.63 -32.01
C GLU A 58 0.89 23.11 -31.80
N LEU A 59 2.00 22.37 -31.86
CA LEU A 59 2.02 20.91 -31.65
C LEU A 59 1.86 20.52 -30.17
N VAL A 60 2.24 21.41 -29.24
CA VAL A 60 2.21 21.14 -27.78
C VAL A 60 0.81 20.75 -27.30
N GLU A 61 -0.24 21.41 -27.80
CA GLU A 61 -1.62 21.09 -27.39
C GLU A 61 -2.05 19.72 -27.90
N GLU A 62 -1.69 19.36 -29.14
CA GLU A 62 -2.02 18.05 -29.70
C GLU A 62 -1.30 16.92 -28.94
N LEU A 63 -0.03 17.14 -28.59
CA LEU A 63 0.75 16.23 -27.75
C LEU A 63 0.19 16.14 -26.32
N ARG A 64 -0.32 17.24 -25.76
CA ARG A 64 -1.00 17.24 -24.45
C ARG A 64 -2.27 16.39 -24.49
N GLN A 65 -3.08 16.52 -25.54
CA GLN A 65 -4.26 15.65 -25.72
C GLN A 65 -3.86 14.19 -25.82
N MET A 66 -2.75 13.88 -26.50
CA MET A 66 -2.20 12.53 -26.56
C MET A 66 -1.74 12.03 -25.18
N ALA A 67 -1.08 12.89 -24.40
CA ALA A 67 -0.67 12.60 -23.03
C ALA A 67 -1.87 12.30 -22.11
N ILE A 68 -2.97 13.05 -22.26
CA ILE A 68 -4.22 12.80 -21.52
C ILE A 68 -4.78 11.41 -21.87
N VAL A 69 -4.79 11.05 -23.15
CA VAL A 69 -5.25 9.71 -23.58
C VAL A 69 -4.37 8.61 -23.00
N ILE A 70 -3.05 8.77 -23.03
CA ILE A 70 -2.09 7.83 -22.42
C ILE A 70 -2.32 7.71 -20.91
N HIS A 71 -2.49 8.85 -20.22
CA HIS A 71 -2.79 8.90 -18.79
C HIS A 71 -4.04 8.12 -18.43
N GLN A 72 -5.16 8.39 -19.13
CA GLN A 72 -6.43 7.71 -18.87
C GLN A 72 -6.34 6.21 -19.17
N THR A 73 -5.66 5.84 -20.25
CA THR A 73 -5.41 4.42 -20.59
C THR A 73 -4.67 3.71 -19.46
N PHE A 74 -3.59 4.32 -18.95
CA PHE A 74 -2.79 3.73 -17.88
C PHE A 74 -3.57 3.59 -16.57
N LEU A 75 -4.38 4.60 -16.20
CA LEU A 75 -5.24 4.51 -15.01
C LEU A 75 -6.26 3.38 -15.14
N ILE A 76 -6.94 3.27 -16.29
CA ILE A 76 -7.91 2.19 -16.53
C ILE A 76 -7.22 0.83 -16.50
N ASP A 77 -6.02 0.68 -17.05
CA ASP A 77 -5.26 -0.59 -16.98
C ASP A 77 -4.95 -1.00 -15.53
N LEU A 78 -4.54 -0.04 -14.69
CA LEU A 78 -4.30 -0.29 -13.27
C LEU A 78 -5.59 -0.64 -12.52
N GLU A 79 -6.69 0.07 -12.80
CA GLU A 79 -7.99 -0.24 -12.20
C GLU A 79 -8.45 -1.64 -12.62
N LYS A 80 -8.41 -1.96 -13.91
CA LYS A 80 -8.74 -3.30 -14.42
C LYS A 80 -7.91 -4.38 -13.74
N LEU A 81 -6.61 -4.15 -13.52
CA LEU A 81 -5.76 -5.10 -12.80
C LEU A 81 -6.27 -5.34 -11.37
N LEU A 82 -6.61 -4.28 -10.63
CA LEU A 82 -7.16 -4.39 -9.29
C LEU A 82 -8.51 -5.12 -9.26
N TRP A 83 -9.45 -4.71 -10.11
CA TRP A 83 -10.81 -5.28 -10.13
C TRP A 83 -10.83 -6.71 -10.66
N THR A 84 -9.95 -7.05 -11.59
CA THR A 84 -9.73 -8.45 -12.00
C THR A 84 -9.19 -9.28 -10.83
N THR A 85 -8.30 -8.72 -10.00
CA THR A 85 -7.81 -9.39 -8.79
C THR A 85 -8.94 -9.61 -7.79
N TYR A 86 -9.82 -8.62 -7.61
CA TYR A 86 -11.01 -8.75 -6.77
C TYR A 86 -11.95 -9.85 -7.29
N LEU A 87 -12.22 -9.89 -8.60
CA LEU A 87 -13.01 -10.92 -9.24
C LEU A 87 -12.41 -12.32 -9.01
N LYS A 88 -11.11 -12.47 -9.25
CA LYS A 88 -10.40 -13.74 -9.04
C LYS A 88 -10.45 -14.19 -7.58
N SER A 89 -10.30 -13.28 -6.63
CA SER A 89 -10.45 -13.58 -5.20
C SER A 89 -11.88 -14.04 -4.86
N GLY A 90 -12.89 -13.30 -5.34
CA GLY A 90 -14.31 -13.58 -5.10
C GLY A 90 -14.81 -14.88 -5.73
N THR A 91 -14.24 -15.27 -6.87
CA THR A 91 -14.60 -16.48 -7.63
C THR A 91 -13.66 -17.66 -7.37
N GLY A 92 -12.71 -17.53 -6.45
CA GLY A 92 -11.77 -18.60 -6.10
C GLY A 92 -10.73 -18.88 -7.19
N GLN A 93 -10.61 -18.02 -8.19
CA GLN A 93 -9.64 -18.14 -9.28
C GLN A 93 -8.29 -17.47 -8.97
N LEU A 94 -8.13 -16.87 -7.79
CA LEU A 94 -6.88 -16.24 -7.41
C LEU A 94 -5.78 -17.29 -7.26
N GLN A 95 -4.66 -17.06 -7.95
CA GLN A 95 -3.52 -17.97 -7.89
C GLN A 95 -2.85 -17.87 -6.51
N LEU A 96 -2.56 -19.03 -5.94
CA LEU A 96 -1.78 -19.17 -4.73
C LEU A 96 -0.30 -19.31 -5.12
N ASN A 97 0.59 -18.69 -4.35
CA ASN A 97 2.04 -18.82 -4.54
C ASN A 97 2.59 -20.20 -4.13
N HIS A 98 1.70 -21.13 -3.73
CA HIS A 98 2.05 -22.49 -3.34
C HIS A 98 1.55 -23.46 -4.41
N THR A 99 2.50 -24.15 -5.01
CA THR A 99 2.41 -25.14 -6.10
C THR A 99 1.65 -26.42 -5.75
N ASP A 100 0.70 -26.38 -4.82
CA ASP A 100 -0.10 -27.55 -4.51
C ASP A 100 -1.31 -27.59 -5.44
N ASN A 101 -1.20 -28.53 -6.38
CA ASN A 101 -2.17 -28.95 -7.36
C ASN A 101 -3.37 -29.67 -6.69
N ASP A 102 -3.73 -29.26 -5.48
CA ASP A 102 -4.83 -29.86 -4.74
C ASP A 102 -6.14 -29.30 -5.26
N ASN A 103 -6.99 -30.21 -5.71
CA ASN A 103 -8.42 -30.05 -6.05
C ASN A 103 -9.27 -29.60 -4.84
N LEU A 104 -8.73 -28.77 -3.95
CA LEU A 104 -9.48 -28.11 -2.89
C LEU A 104 -10.41 -27.08 -3.52
N ASN A 105 -11.68 -27.11 -3.11
CA ASN A 105 -12.65 -26.04 -3.34
C ASN A 105 -12.00 -24.72 -2.93
N ARG A 106 -11.54 -23.96 -3.92
CA ARG A 106 -10.88 -22.68 -3.69
C ARG A 106 -11.89 -21.71 -3.07
N PRO A 107 -11.54 -21.00 -1.98
CA PRO A 107 -12.50 -20.18 -1.30
C PRO A 107 -12.95 -19.01 -2.16
N HIS A 108 -14.25 -18.72 -2.10
CA HIS A 108 -14.83 -17.52 -2.67
C HIS A 108 -14.73 -16.40 -1.64
N LEU A 109 -13.68 -15.57 -1.75
CA LEU A 109 -13.42 -14.50 -0.79
C LEU A 109 -13.50 -13.14 -1.47
N TRP A 110 -14.63 -12.46 -1.29
CA TRP A 110 -14.79 -11.09 -1.76
C TRP A 110 -14.04 -10.10 -0.86
N PRO A 111 -13.19 -9.22 -1.41
CA PRO A 111 -12.52 -8.19 -0.61
C PRO A 111 -13.51 -7.26 0.10
N ASN A 112 -13.20 -6.85 1.33
CA ASN A 112 -14.05 -5.95 2.14
C ASN A 112 -14.44 -4.66 1.41
N GLN A 113 -13.55 -4.15 0.54
CA GLN A 113 -13.82 -2.94 -0.24
C GLN A 113 -14.96 -3.16 -1.25
N VAL A 114 -15.03 -4.33 -1.89
CA VAL A 114 -16.14 -4.69 -2.78
C VAL A 114 -17.43 -4.82 -1.98
N GLN A 115 -17.38 -5.56 -0.86
CA GLN A 115 -18.56 -5.74 0.01
C GLN A 115 -19.13 -4.40 0.49
N LYS A 116 -18.26 -3.45 0.88
CA LYS A 116 -18.65 -2.09 1.28
C LYS A 116 -19.27 -1.26 0.15
N LEU A 117 -18.83 -1.46 -1.10
CA LEU A 117 -19.40 -0.75 -2.24
C LEU A 117 -20.77 -1.30 -2.62
N VAL A 118 -20.91 -2.62 -2.62
CA VAL A 118 -22.20 -3.29 -2.84
C VAL A 118 -23.19 -2.92 -1.73
N SER A 119 -22.76 -2.92 -0.47
CA SER A 119 -23.62 -2.56 0.67
C SER A 119 -24.15 -1.13 0.62
N LYS A 120 -23.38 -0.20 0.02
CA LYS A 120 -23.83 1.19 -0.19
C LYS A 120 -24.91 1.29 -1.25
N GLN A 121 -24.93 0.39 -2.23
CA GLN A 121 -25.92 0.37 -3.30
C GLN A 121 -27.16 -0.47 -2.94
N SER A 122 -27.01 -1.48 -2.09
CA SER A 122 -28.10 -2.35 -1.65
C SER A 122 -27.80 -2.91 -0.24
N PRO A 123 -28.26 -2.23 0.83
CA PRO A 123 -27.94 -2.60 2.21
C PRO A 123 -28.42 -4.01 2.61
N ASP A 124 -29.50 -4.49 1.99
CA ASP A 124 -30.21 -5.71 2.40
C ASP A 124 -29.75 -6.99 1.66
N ASN A 125 -28.84 -6.89 0.67
CA ASN A 125 -28.44 -7.99 -0.21
C ASN A 125 -26.92 -8.06 -0.48
N ILE A 126 -26.11 -8.15 0.57
CA ILE A 126 -24.69 -8.50 0.40
C ILE A 126 -24.59 -10.02 0.24
N ASP A 127 -24.92 -10.52 -0.95
CA ASP A 127 -24.67 -11.91 -1.33
C ASP A 127 -23.53 -12.01 -2.36
N THR A 128 -23.06 -13.25 -2.58
CA THR A 128 -21.95 -13.52 -3.51
C THR A 128 -22.31 -13.13 -4.96
N ALA A 129 -23.59 -13.22 -5.32
CA ALA A 129 -24.07 -12.91 -6.67
C ALA A 129 -24.10 -11.39 -6.92
N ALA A 130 -24.46 -10.59 -5.91
CA ALA A 130 -24.43 -9.14 -5.95
C ALA A 130 -22.99 -8.63 -6.13
N CYS A 131 -22.02 -9.16 -5.36
CA CYS A 131 -20.60 -8.84 -5.55
C CYS A 131 -20.10 -9.22 -6.96
N LEU A 132 -20.45 -10.41 -7.44
CA LEU A 132 -20.07 -10.86 -8.79
C LEU A 132 -20.63 -9.94 -9.87
N THR A 133 -21.92 -9.61 -9.79
CA THR A 133 -22.62 -8.76 -10.76
C THR A 133 -21.99 -7.38 -10.78
N TYR A 134 -21.79 -6.77 -9.61
CA TYR A 134 -21.19 -5.45 -9.47
C TYR A 134 -19.78 -5.38 -10.06
N VAL A 135 -18.92 -6.33 -9.70
CA VAL A 135 -17.53 -6.36 -10.19
C VAL A 135 -17.48 -6.59 -11.70
N THR A 136 -18.37 -7.44 -12.24
CA THR A 136 -18.43 -7.71 -13.68
C THR A 136 -18.89 -6.48 -14.45
N GLN A 137 -19.98 -5.83 -14.01
CA GLN A 137 -20.48 -4.59 -14.62
C GLN A 137 -19.42 -3.49 -14.60
N TYR A 138 -18.71 -3.31 -13.48
CA TYR A 138 -17.65 -2.32 -13.38
C TYR A 138 -16.49 -2.62 -14.34
N LEU A 139 -16.11 -3.89 -14.50
CA LEU A 139 -15.09 -4.29 -15.48
C LEU A 139 -15.54 -4.03 -16.93
N ASP A 140 -16.81 -4.29 -17.26
CA ASP A 140 -17.38 -3.98 -18.57
C ASP A 140 -17.35 -2.46 -18.86
N GLU A 141 -17.69 -1.63 -17.87
CA GLU A 141 -17.60 -0.17 -17.97
C GLU A 141 -16.15 0.31 -18.23
N LEU A 142 -15.17 -0.30 -17.56
CA LEU A 142 -13.76 -0.03 -17.79
C LEU A 142 -13.32 -0.45 -19.20
N ASP A 143 -13.81 -1.59 -19.69
CA ASP A 143 -13.53 -2.05 -21.05
C ASP A 143 -14.08 -1.09 -22.12
N ASP A 144 -15.28 -0.57 -21.92
CA ASP A 144 -15.87 0.41 -22.83
C ASP A 144 -15.16 1.76 -22.76
N LYS A 145 -14.76 2.22 -21.57
CA LYS A 145 -13.87 3.39 -21.42
C LYS A 145 -12.54 3.18 -22.14
N MET A 146 -11.91 2.02 -21.95
CA MET A 146 -10.63 1.66 -22.57
C MET A 146 -10.73 1.69 -24.09
N LYS A 147 -11.75 1.07 -24.69
CA LYS A 147 -11.95 1.06 -26.15
C LYS A 147 -12.04 2.48 -26.73
N ARG A 148 -12.71 3.41 -26.05
CA ARG A 148 -12.81 4.81 -26.49
C ARG A 148 -11.44 5.51 -26.52
N TYR A 149 -10.64 5.34 -25.47
CA TYR A 149 -9.29 5.93 -25.41
C TYR A 149 -8.34 5.27 -26.40
N GLN A 150 -8.37 3.94 -26.54
CA GLN A 150 -7.56 3.21 -27.52
C GLN A 150 -7.89 3.60 -28.96
N THR A 151 -9.17 3.83 -29.28
CA THR A 151 -9.60 4.31 -30.59
C THR A 151 -8.97 5.68 -30.88
N THR A 152 -9.10 6.61 -29.93
CA THR A 152 -8.50 7.95 -30.02
C THR A 152 -6.97 7.90 -30.15
N TYR A 153 -6.32 7.04 -29.37
CA TYR A 153 -4.87 6.81 -29.43
C TYR A 153 -4.46 6.29 -30.81
N ASN A 154 -5.14 5.26 -31.33
CA ASN A 154 -4.80 4.63 -32.60
C ASN A 154 -4.98 5.55 -33.81
N MET A 155 -5.96 6.46 -33.77
CA MET A 155 -6.14 7.48 -34.81
C MET A 155 -4.98 8.47 -34.87
N LYS A 156 -4.34 8.75 -33.73
CA LYS A 156 -3.35 9.83 -33.59
C LYS A 156 -1.90 9.33 -33.49
N LYS A 157 -1.66 8.08 -33.08
CA LYS A 157 -0.30 7.57 -32.75
C LYS A 157 0.72 7.71 -33.88
N ASN A 158 0.30 7.50 -35.13
CA ASN A 158 1.21 7.57 -36.28
C ASN A 158 1.67 9.00 -36.57
N GLN A 159 0.86 10.01 -36.22
CA GLN A 159 1.20 11.42 -36.40
C GLN A 159 2.29 11.90 -35.43
N TYR A 160 2.37 11.27 -34.25
CA TYR A 160 3.25 11.71 -33.15
C TYR A 160 4.29 10.66 -32.75
N VAL A 161 4.60 9.70 -33.62
CA VAL A 161 5.39 8.50 -33.28
C VAL A 161 6.74 8.83 -32.59
N ASN A 162 7.40 9.91 -33.02
CA ASN A 162 8.69 10.34 -32.47
C ASN A 162 8.59 10.93 -31.05
N TYR A 163 7.39 11.36 -30.62
CA TYR A 163 7.13 11.99 -29.32
C TYR A 163 6.57 11.02 -28.29
N LEU A 164 5.96 9.92 -28.75
CA LEU A 164 5.29 8.95 -27.88
C LEU A 164 6.17 8.40 -26.76
N PRO A 165 7.44 8.00 -27.00
CA PRO A 165 8.28 7.46 -25.93
C PRO A 165 8.48 8.46 -24.78
N THR A 166 8.75 9.73 -25.11
CA THR A 166 8.95 10.79 -24.12
C THR A 166 7.66 11.07 -23.33
N ILE A 167 6.52 11.16 -24.02
CA ILE A 167 5.22 11.40 -23.38
C ILE A 167 4.85 10.24 -22.47
N GLN A 168 5.04 9.00 -22.92
CA GLN A 168 4.76 7.80 -22.13
C GLN A 168 5.64 7.74 -20.88
N ALA A 169 6.95 7.98 -21.03
CA ALA A 169 7.87 7.99 -19.90
C ALA A 169 7.49 9.07 -18.87
N PHE A 170 7.17 10.27 -19.32
CA PHE A 170 6.72 11.35 -18.45
C PHE A 170 5.42 10.99 -17.71
N VAL A 171 4.38 10.55 -18.42
CA VAL A 171 3.10 10.17 -17.81
C VAL A 171 3.29 9.00 -16.81
N HIS A 172 4.07 7.99 -17.15
CA HIS A 172 4.36 6.88 -16.25
C HIS A 172 5.08 7.34 -14.98
N GLN A 173 6.04 8.25 -15.09
CA GLN A 173 6.73 8.81 -13.93
C GLN A 173 5.74 9.54 -13.01
N GLN A 174 4.82 10.32 -13.57
CA GLN A 174 3.80 11.04 -12.79
C GLN A 174 2.78 10.10 -12.14
N LEU A 175 2.56 8.90 -12.69
CA LEU A 175 1.61 7.91 -12.17
C LEU A 175 2.25 6.85 -11.27
N GLN A 176 3.54 6.97 -10.97
CA GLN A 176 4.26 5.96 -10.18
C GLN A 176 3.63 5.77 -8.79
N SER A 177 3.31 6.85 -8.07
CA SER A 177 2.65 6.78 -6.77
C SER A 177 1.27 6.10 -6.83
N THR A 178 0.50 6.37 -7.89
CA THR A 178 -0.82 5.76 -8.11
C THR A 178 -0.69 4.26 -8.39
N ARG A 179 0.27 3.88 -9.23
CA ARG A 179 0.59 2.47 -9.51
C ARG A 179 0.95 1.74 -8.23
N LEU A 180 1.86 2.29 -7.44
CA LEU A 180 2.31 1.69 -6.17
C LEU A 180 1.14 1.50 -5.19
N ALA A 181 0.25 2.49 -5.07
CA ALA A 181 -0.95 2.38 -4.24
C ALA A 181 -1.90 1.25 -4.70
N ILE A 182 -2.04 1.03 -6.01
CA ILE A 182 -2.85 -0.05 -6.56
C ILE A 182 -2.17 -1.42 -6.36
N GLU A 183 -0.86 -1.52 -6.59
CA GLU A 183 -0.10 -2.74 -6.31
C GLU A 183 -0.18 -3.15 -4.83
N GLN A 184 -0.14 -2.18 -3.92
CA GLN A 184 -0.35 -2.42 -2.48
C GLN A 184 -1.72 -3.04 -2.21
N LYS A 185 -2.79 -2.52 -2.81
CA LYS A 185 -4.15 -3.07 -2.65
C LYS A 185 -4.23 -4.51 -3.18
N ILE A 186 -3.62 -4.79 -4.32
CA ILE A 186 -3.53 -6.14 -4.89
C ILE A 186 -2.82 -7.09 -3.93
N ALA A 187 -1.68 -6.66 -3.38
CA ALA A 187 -0.93 -7.47 -2.42
C ALA A 187 -1.73 -7.80 -1.16
N ILE A 188 -2.51 -6.84 -0.64
CA ILE A 188 -3.42 -7.06 0.50
C ILE A 188 -4.48 -8.12 0.17
N VAL A 189 -5.03 -8.11 -1.06
CA VAL A 189 -5.99 -9.15 -1.50
C VAL A 189 -5.33 -10.52 -1.49
N HIS A 190 -4.15 -10.65 -2.09
CA HIS A 190 -3.41 -11.91 -2.11
C HIS A 190 -3.08 -12.40 -0.70
N TYR A 191 -2.62 -11.52 0.18
CA TYR A 191 -2.34 -11.84 1.58
C TYR A 191 -3.58 -12.40 2.29
N ASN A 192 -4.70 -11.67 2.24
CA ASN A 192 -5.94 -12.07 2.91
C ASN A 192 -6.47 -13.39 2.37
N TYR A 193 -6.39 -13.59 1.04
CA TYR A 193 -6.83 -14.81 0.40
C TYR A 193 -5.97 -16.01 0.82
N ASN A 194 -4.64 -15.87 0.80
CA ASN A 194 -3.72 -16.91 1.24
C ASN A 194 -3.91 -17.25 2.74
N ASP A 195 -4.07 -16.24 3.59
CA ASP A 195 -4.29 -16.42 5.03
C ASP A 195 -5.58 -17.22 5.28
N TYR A 196 -6.65 -16.87 4.57
CA TYR A 196 -7.92 -17.58 4.66
C TYR A 196 -7.82 -19.03 4.17
N VAL A 197 -7.09 -19.29 3.08
CA VAL A 197 -6.84 -20.66 2.61
C VAL A 197 -6.09 -21.49 3.65
N LEU A 198 -5.03 -20.93 4.25
CA LEU A 198 -4.27 -21.61 5.30
C LEU A 198 -5.14 -21.90 6.53
N GLU A 199 -6.02 -20.97 6.88
CA GLU A 199 -6.97 -21.16 7.97
C GLU A 199 -7.98 -22.28 7.68
N LEU A 200 -8.56 -22.32 6.47
CA LEU A 200 -9.46 -23.41 6.08
C LEU A 200 -8.75 -24.76 6.11
N LYS A 201 -7.51 -24.85 5.62
CA LYS A 201 -6.68 -26.06 5.73
C LYS A 201 -6.44 -26.45 7.18
N PHE A 202 -6.17 -25.48 8.07
CA PHE A 202 -5.99 -25.74 9.50
C PHE A 202 -7.28 -26.24 10.17
N LEU A 203 -8.43 -25.64 9.85
CA LEU A 203 -9.73 -26.02 10.38
C LEU A 203 -10.18 -27.41 9.93
N ALA A 204 -9.75 -27.86 8.74
CA ALA A 204 -10.04 -29.21 8.24
C ALA A 204 -9.45 -30.33 9.13
N TYR A 205 -8.43 -30.03 9.95
CA TYR A 205 -7.90 -30.96 10.97
C TYR A 205 -8.76 -31.04 12.24
N ASN A 206 -9.92 -30.37 12.29
CA ASN A 206 -10.81 -30.30 13.44
C ASN A 206 -10.10 -29.90 14.76
N PRO A 207 -9.37 -28.76 14.78
CA PRO A 207 -8.65 -28.33 15.96
C PRO A 207 -9.59 -28.07 17.13
N THR A 208 -9.16 -28.46 18.33
CA THR A 208 -9.93 -28.19 19.55
C THR A 208 -10.01 -26.68 19.80
N HIS A 209 -10.98 -26.27 20.61
CA HIS A 209 -11.12 -24.85 21.02
C HIS A 209 -9.82 -24.29 21.63
N GLN A 210 -9.13 -25.09 22.45
CA GLN A 210 -7.84 -24.69 23.04
C GLN A 210 -6.75 -24.51 21.97
N GLN A 211 -6.67 -25.40 20.98
CA GLN A 211 -5.71 -25.29 19.88
C GLN A 211 -5.98 -24.03 19.04
N LYS A 212 -7.24 -23.71 18.74
CA LYS A 212 -7.63 -22.46 18.06
C LYS A 212 -7.16 -21.22 18.84
N GLN A 213 -7.41 -21.18 20.14
CA GLN A 213 -6.97 -20.05 20.99
C GLN A 213 -5.45 -19.90 21.05
N ILE A 214 -4.70 -21.00 21.07
CA ILE A 214 -3.23 -20.97 21.05
C ILE A 214 -2.74 -20.36 19.74
N VAL A 215 -3.26 -20.82 18.60
CA VAL A 215 -2.89 -20.31 17.28
C VAL A 215 -3.23 -18.83 17.14
N GLN A 216 -4.42 -18.40 17.58
CA GLN A 216 -4.80 -17.00 17.58
C GLN A 216 -3.82 -16.12 18.37
N LYS A 217 -3.44 -16.55 19.58
CA LYS A 217 -2.47 -15.81 20.42
C LYS A 217 -1.07 -15.74 19.79
N LEU A 218 -0.62 -16.82 19.17
CA LEU A 218 0.68 -16.85 18.47
C LEU A 218 0.66 -15.96 17.23
N ASN A 219 -0.38 -16.06 16.40
CA ASN A 219 -0.54 -15.25 15.20
C ASN A 219 -0.62 -13.76 15.54
N HIS A 220 -1.36 -13.40 16.59
CA HIS A 220 -1.43 -12.01 17.04
C HIS A 220 -0.05 -11.48 17.48
N ALA A 221 0.69 -12.26 18.28
CA ALA A 221 2.03 -11.86 18.71
C ALA A 221 3.00 -11.74 17.52
N LYS A 222 2.94 -12.68 16.57
CA LYS A 222 3.75 -12.63 15.34
C LYS A 222 3.45 -11.40 14.50
N TYR A 223 2.18 -11.05 14.39
CA TYR A 223 1.75 -9.87 13.64
C TYR A 223 2.29 -8.58 14.23
N GLN A 224 2.24 -8.42 15.56
CA GLN A 224 2.80 -7.26 16.25
C GLN A 224 4.33 -7.17 16.09
N GLU A 225 5.03 -8.30 16.19
CA GLU A 225 6.47 -8.38 15.92
C GLU A 225 6.79 -7.88 14.49
N GLU A 226 6.12 -8.39 13.47
CA GLU A 226 6.40 -8.01 12.07
C GLU A 226 6.07 -6.54 11.79
N ILE A 227 4.95 -6.01 12.32
CA ILE A 227 4.62 -4.59 12.15
C ILE A 227 5.66 -3.69 12.79
N THR A 228 5.96 -3.90 14.06
CA THR A 228 6.87 -3.01 14.80
C THR A 228 8.28 -3.04 14.23
N LYS A 229 8.69 -4.19 13.69
CA LYS A 229 9.92 -4.33 12.90
C LYS A 229 9.90 -3.46 11.63
N GLU A 230 8.86 -3.53 10.82
CA GLU A 230 8.78 -2.73 9.60
C GLU A 230 8.56 -1.23 9.87
N GLU A 231 7.89 -0.87 10.97
CA GLU A 231 7.79 0.53 11.44
C GLU A 231 9.14 1.10 11.83
N TYR A 232 9.94 0.33 12.57
CA TYR A 232 11.30 0.71 12.91
C TYR A 232 12.18 0.87 11.66
N ASN A 233 12.11 -0.07 10.71
CA ASN A 233 12.86 -0.01 9.45
C ASN A 233 12.48 1.25 8.64
N LEU A 234 11.19 1.54 8.53
CA LEU A 234 10.67 2.72 7.84
C LEU A 234 11.17 4.02 8.49
N LEU A 235 11.12 4.10 9.82
CA LEU A 235 11.61 5.25 10.56
C LEU A 235 13.11 5.46 10.32
N LYS A 236 13.91 4.39 10.42
CA LYS A 236 15.34 4.41 10.17
C LYS A 236 15.68 4.89 8.75
N TYR A 237 14.92 4.41 7.75
CA TYR A 237 15.08 4.86 6.38
C TYR A 237 14.78 6.36 6.20
N ARG A 238 13.66 6.84 6.75
CA ARG A 238 13.28 8.27 6.67
C ARG A 238 14.33 9.19 7.28
N ILE A 239 14.88 8.79 8.43
CA ILE A 239 15.96 9.53 9.09
C ILE A 239 17.21 9.58 8.19
N SER A 240 17.58 8.47 7.55
CA SER A 240 18.74 8.45 6.65
C SER A 240 18.57 9.39 5.44
N ILE A 241 17.35 9.55 4.92
CA ILE A 241 17.04 10.52 3.86
C ILE A 241 17.18 11.95 4.40
N GLU A 242 16.60 12.23 5.57
CA GLU A 242 16.70 13.56 6.18
C GLU A 242 18.13 13.97 6.50
N GLU A 243 18.96 13.06 6.99
CA GLU A 243 20.38 13.31 7.27
C GLU A 243 21.19 13.55 5.98
N SER A 244 20.79 12.94 4.87
CA SER A 244 21.41 13.15 3.55
C SER A 244 20.94 14.43 2.83
N SER A 245 19.83 15.02 3.28
CA SER A 245 19.24 16.21 2.64
C SER A 245 19.83 17.49 3.26
N PRO A 246 20.37 18.42 2.45
CA PRO A 246 20.87 19.70 2.93
C PRO A 246 19.68 20.62 3.27
N THR A 247 18.96 20.29 4.33
CA THR A 247 17.81 21.08 4.77
C THR A 247 18.35 22.30 5.51
N SER A 248 18.26 23.46 4.86
CA SER A 248 18.42 24.75 5.52
C SER A 248 17.40 24.83 6.65
N LEU A 249 17.87 24.88 7.90
CA LEU A 249 17.02 25.12 9.05
C LEU A 249 16.43 26.52 8.92
N GLU A 250 15.16 26.63 8.51
CA GLU A 250 14.46 27.90 8.49
C GLU A 250 14.36 28.44 9.91
N LEU A 251 15.07 29.54 10.17
CA LEU A 251 15.08 30.24 11.44
C LEU A 251 13.68 30.84 11.70
N PRO A 252 12.91 30.35 12.70
CA PRO A 252 11.53 30.80 12.96
C PRO A 252 11.42 32.29 13.31
N LYS A 253 12.54 32.96 13.58
CA LYS A 253 12.62 34.37 14.01
C LYS A 253 13.71 35.14 13.27
N GLU A 254 13.92 34.84 11.99
CA GLU A 254 14.95 35.51 11.19
C GLU A 254 14.79 37.05 11.16
N ARG A 255 13.55 37.54 11.24
CA ARG A 255 13.24 38.98 11.32
C ARG A 255 13.77 39.66 12.59
N LEU A 256 13.84 38.96 13.72
CA LEU A 256 14.37 39.52 14.98
C LEU A 256 15.90 39.55 14.99
N LEU A 257 16.55 38.65 14.25
CA LEU A 257 18.01 38.71 14.09
C LEU A 257 18.38 39.90 13.21
N LYS A 258 17.55 40.24 12.21
CA LYS A 258 17.75 41.39 11.31
C LYS A 258 17.64 42.78 11.98
N THR A 259 17.13 42.86 13.21
CA THR A 259 17.06 44.13 13.98
C THR A 259 18.31 44.40 14.80
N ILE A 260 19.29 43.50 14.82
CA ILE A 260 20.58 43.69 15.49
C ILE A 260 21.51 44.45 14.55
N GLU A 261 21.95 45.64 14.94
CA GLU A 261 22.84 46.50 14.13
C GLU A 261 24.25 45.93 13.98
N ASP A 262 24.75 45.25 15.03
CA ASP A 262 26.06 44.61 15.02
C ASP A 262 26.01 43.26 14.27
N GLN A 263 26.58 43.24 13.06
CA GLN A 263 26.66 42.05 12.20
C GLN A 263 27.44 40.88 12.83
N SER A 264 28.45 41.14 13.66
CA SER A 264 29.24 40.10 14.33
C SER A 264 28.39 39.38 15.39
N ILE A 265 27.66 40.14 16.19
CA ILE A 265 26.73 39.61 17.19
C ILE A 265 25.58 38.85 16.51
N GLN A 266 25.04 39.40 15.42
CA GLN A 266 23.99 38.77 14.63
C GLN A 266 24.43 37.40 14.08
N GLN A 267 25.63 37.33 13.49
CA GLN A 267 26.16 36.08 12.95
C GLN A 267 26.42 35.05 14.06
N LYS A 268 27.01 35.48 15.18
CA LYS A 268 27.26 34.60 16.33
C LYS A 268 25.97 34.00 16.90
N LEU A 269 24.90 34.80 17.02
CA LEU A 269 23.59 34.32 17.48
C LEU A 269 22.91 33.40 16.47
N ARG A 270 23.06 33.67 15.16
CA ARG A 270 22.60 32.76 14.10
C ARG A 270 23.28 31.39 14.21
N ASP A 271 24.61 31.39 14.31
CA ASP A 271 25.40 30.16 14.40
C ASP A 271 25.04 29.36 15.67
N GLN A 272 24.89 30.05 16.81
CA GLN A 272 24.44 29.42 18.06
C GLN A 272 23.05 28.80 17.94
N TYR A 273 22.09 29.52 17.33
CA TYR A 273 20.75 28.98 17.12
C TYR A 273 20.77 27.74 16.22
N ILE A 274 21.49 27.81 15.09
CA ILE A 274 21.63 26.69 14.16
C ILE A 274 22.20 25.48 14.89
N ASN A 275 23.27 25.66 15.67
CA ASN A 275 23.90 24.59 16.43
C ASN A 275 22.93 23.97 17.46
N ILE A 276 22.21 24.78 18.22
CA ILE A 276 21.22 24.30 19.20
C ILE A 276 20.09 23.54 18.50
N ALA A 277 19.57 24.07 17.40
CA ALA A 277 18.47 23.45 16.66
C ALA A 277 18.89 22.13 16.01
N GLN A 278 20.11 22.05 15.44
CA GLN A 278 20.68 20.82 14.91
C GLN A 278 20.89 19.77 16.01
N GLN A 279 21.43 20.17 17.16
CA GLN A 279 21.62 19.27 18.29
C GLN A 279 20.27 18.76 18.83
N ALA A 280 19.29 19.64 19.04
CA ALA A 280 17.96 19.25 19.48
C ALA A 280 17.25 18.32 18.48
N LYS A 281 17.41 18.56 17.17
CA LYS A 281 16.90 17.65 16.12
C LYS A 281 17.54 16.27 16.25
N LYS A 282 18.87 16.21 16.39
CA LYS A 282 19.61 14.95 16.55
C LYS A 282 19.19 14.17 17.80
N ASP A 283 19.07 14.85 18.93
CA ASP A 283 18.65 14.25 20.20
C ASP A 283 17.22 13.70 20.11
N MET A 284 16.29 14.45 19.50
CA MET A 284 14.92 14.02 19.23
C MET A 284 14.89 12.78 18.35
N ILE A 285 15.62 12.78 17.22
CA ILE A 285 15.73 11.63 16.32
C ILE A 285 16.24 10.39 17.06
N GLN A 286 17.28 10.55 17.88
CA GLN A 286 17.86 9.45 18.66
C GLN A 286 16.87 8.90 19.69
N LEU A 287 16.11 9.77 20.37
CA LEU A 287 15.06 9.37 21.32
C LEU A 287 13.95 8.58 20.61
N TYR A 288 13.45 9.08 19.48
CA TYR A 288 12.43 8.37 18.69
C TYR A 288 12.92 7.00 18.20
N LEU A 289 14.14 6.91 17.67
CA LEU A 289 14.74 5.64 17.25
C LEU A 289 14.89 4.65 18.40
N SER A 290 15.37 5.13 19.55
CA SER A 290 15.57 4.28 20.74
C SER A 290 14.23 3.76 21.27
N SER A 291 13.20 4.61 21.29
CA SER A 291 11.84 4.21 21.69
C SER A 291 11.24 3.17 20.72
N ALA A 292 11.35 3.40 19.41
CA ALA A 292 10.85 2.46 18.41
C ALA A 292 11.58 1.11 18.46
N GLN A 293 12.90 1.15 18.67
CA GLN A 293 13.71 -0.06 18.83
C GLN A 293 13.33 -0.85 20.08
N ALA A 294 13.15 -0.16 21.22
CA ALA A 294 12.71 -0.82 22.46
C ALA A 294 11.34 -1.50 22.30
N GLN A 295 10.41 -0.87 21.57
CA GLN A 295 9.11 -1.44 21.26
C GLN A 295 9.23 -2.67 20.35
N MET A 296 10.03 -2.61 19.29
CA MET A 296 10.32 -3.76 18.43
C MET A 296 10.91 -4.94 19.23
N ASP A 297 11.91 -4.67 20.08
CA ASP A 297 12.55 -5.69 20.92
C ASP A 297 11.57 -6.31 21.91
N GLN A 298 10.65 -5.52 22.46
CA GLN A 298 9.60 -5.99 23.36
C GLN A 298 8.67 -7.00 22.67
N TYR A 299 8.14 -6.69 21.49
CA TYR A 299 7.24 -7.59 20.77
C TYR A 299 7.95 -8.83 20.23
N GLN A 300 9.21 -8.70 19.79
CA GLN A 300 10.06 -9.83 19.43
C GLN A 300 10.22 -10.80 20.60
N LYS A 301 10.52 -10.27 21.80
CA LYS A 301 10.66 -11.07 23.01
C LYS A 301 9.34 -11.73 23.41
N GLU A 302 8.23 -11.02 23.29
CA GLU A 302 6.89 -11.57 23.59
C GLU A 302 6.54 -12.75 22.68
N PHE A 303 6.74 -12.61 21.37
CA PHE A 303 6.51 -13.70 20.42
C PHE A 303 7.39 -14.91 20.73
N ASN A 304 8.71 -14.70 20.89
CA ASN A 304 9.65 -15.78 21.20
C ASN A 304 9.29 -16.52 22.50
N THR A 305 8.86 -15.79 23.52
CA THR A 305 8.41 -16.36 24.80
C THR A 305 7.16 -17.23 24.60
N LYS A 306 6.16 -16.72 23.88
CA LYS A 306 4.92 -17.47 23.58
C LYS A 306 5.20 -18.72 22.74
N LEU A 307 6.09 -18.62 21.75
CA LEU A 307 6.51 -19.74 20.91
C LEU A 307 7.22 -20.83 21.73
N GLN A 308 8.14 -20.44 22.59
CA GLN A 308 8.83 -21.38 23.48
C GLN A 308 7.84 -22.07 24.44
N GLN A 309 6.92 -21.31 25.05
CA GLN A 309 5.87 -21.89 25.90
C GLN A 309 4.98 -22.87 25.14
N PHE A 310 4.64 -22.56 23.88
CA PHE A 310 3.90 -23.46 23.01
C PHE A 310 4.69 -24.76 22.76
N GLN A 311 5.96 -24.68 22.39
CA GLN A 311 6.81 -25.85 22.13
C GLN A 311 6.96 -26.75 23.37
N VAL A 312 7.20 -26.16 24.54
CA VAL A 312 7.29 -26.90 25.81
C VAL A 312 5.96 -27.59 26.15
N LYS A 313 4.82 -26.90 25.96
CA LYS A 313 3.49 -27.50 26.16
C LYS A 313 3.21 -28.63 25.15
N GLN A 314 3.66 -28.51 23.91
CA GLN A 314 3.53 -29.59 22.93
C GLN A 314 4.28 -30.85 23.35
N GLN A 315 5.46 -30.71 23.97
CA GLN A 315 6.24 -31.86 24.43
C GLN A 315 5.60 -32.58 25.62
N SER A 316 4.87 -31.86 26.49
CA SER A 316 4.28 -32.43 27.71
C SER A 316 2.85 -32.96 27.55
N LEU A 317 2.17 -32.63 26.45
CA LEU A 317 0.80 -33.11 26.20
C LEU A 317 0.78 -34.58 25.75
N PRO A 318 -0.31 -35.32 26.01
CA PRO A 318 -0.62 -36.58 25.32
C PRO A 318 -0.75 -36.39 23.81
N ASP A 319 -0.38 -37.39 23.00
CA ASP A 319 -0.32 -37.28 21.53
C ASP A 319 -1.67 -36.92 20.88
N ASP A 320 -2.77 -37.39 21.44
CA ASP A 320 -4.15 -37.07 20.99
C ASP A 320 -4.54 -35.59 21.20
N LYS A 321 -3.78 -34.85 22.01
CA LYS A 321 -3.99 -33.42 22.29
C LYS A 321 -2.95 -32.52 21.64
N LYS A 322 -1.89 -33.08 21.04
CA LYS A 322 -0.85 -32.33 20.34
C LYS A 322 -1.35 -31.78 19.01
N PHE A 323 -0.69 -30.74 18.53
CA PHE A 323 -0.76 -30.37 17.14
C PHE A 323 0.03 -31.40 16.35
N ASN A 324 -0.58 -31.95 15.30
CA ASN A 324 0.17 -32.78 14.37
C ASN A 324 1.15 -31.92 13.55
N SER A 325 2.11 -32.58 12.91
CA SER A 325 3.15 -31.90 12.13
C SER A 325 2.57 -31.01 11.02
N SER A 326 1.52 -31.46 10.32
CA SER A 326 0.87 -30.69 9.26
C SER A 326 0.23 -29.40 9.77
N MET A 327 -0.41 -29.44 10.95
CA MET A 327 -0.96 -28.24 11.59
C MET A 327 0.12 -27.25 11.97
N ILE A 328 1.27 -27.73 12.46
CA ILE A 328 2.44 -26.88 12.76
C ILE A 328 2.96 -26.22 11.48
N THR A 329 3.12 -26.99 10.40
CA THR A 329 3.55 -26.45 9.10
C THR A 329 2.59 -25.39 8.56
N LEU A 330 1.27 -25.58 8.70
CA LEU A 330 0.28 -24.57 8.30
C LEU A 330 0.41 -23.27 9.11
N ILE A 331 0.66 -23.38 10.42
CA ILE A 331 0.91 -22.21 11.29
C ILE A 331 2.17 -21.46 10.84
N GLU A 332 3.26 -22.18 10.56
CA GLU A 332 4.51 -21.59 10.07
C GLU A 332 4.36 -20.93 8.70
N GLN A 333 3.64 -21.57 7.77
CA GLN A 333 3.28 -20.99 6.48
C GLN A 333 2.49 -19.70 6.65
N ARG A 334 1.58 -19.66 7.63
CA ARG A 334 0.77 -18.47 7.96
C ARG A 334 1.65 -17.34 8.50
N TRP A 335 2.63 -17.64 9.35
CA TRP A 335 3.63 -16.65 9.80
C TRP A 335 4.49 -16.11 8.66
N LYS A 336 4.87 -16.96 7.71
CA LYS A 336 5.59 -16.52 6.50
C LYS A 336 4.74 -15.58 5.65
N ASN A 337 3.49 -15.98 5.35
CA ASN A 337 2.54 -15.16 4.60
C ASN A 337 2.32 -13.79 5.28
N MET A 338 2.30 -13.76 6.61
CA MET A 338 2.22 -12.53 7.41
C MET A 338 3.44 -11.63 7.26
N SER A 339 4.66 -12.17 7.38
CA SER A 339 5.88 -11.39 7.16
C SER A 339 5.94 -10.81 5.74
N ASP A 340 5.60 -11.62 4.73
CA ASP A 340 5.58 -11.19 3.33
C ASP A 340 4.50 -10.12 3.09
N GLY A 341 3.31 -10.28 3.67
CA GLY A 341 2.21 -9.32 3.61
C GLY A 341 2.57 -7.97 4.24
N VAL A 342 3.13 -7.97 5.45
CA VAL A 342 3.53 -6.74 6.16
C VAL A 342 4.66 -6.04 5.39
N LYS A 343 5.71 -6.75 4.97
CA LYS A 343 6.78 -6.17 4.14
C LYS A 343 6.25 -5.54 2.86
N CYS A 344 5.30 -6.20 2.20
CA CYS A 344 4.70 -5.67 0.99
C CYS A 344 3.97 -4.34 1.27
N VAL A 345 3.18 -4.27 2.35
CA VAL A 345 2.50 -3.02 2.76
C VAL A 345 3.49 -1.90 3.05
N TYR A 346 4.62 -2.19 3.70
CA TYR A 346 5.62 -1.18 4.09
C TYR A 346 6.58 -0.79 2.97
N LYS A 347 6.81 -1.65 1.98
CA LYS A 347 7.56 -1.31 0.76
C LYS A 347 7.00 -0.04 0.11
N TYR A 348 5.69 0.12 0.10
CA TYR A 348 4.99 1.26 -0.51
C TYR A 348 4.88 2.49 0.41
N LYS A 349 5.47 2.47 1.61
CA LYS A 349 5.56 3.63 2.52
C LYS A 349 6.92 4.35 2.45
N LEU A 350 7.86 3.78 1.69
CA LEU A 350 9.22 4.29 1.48
C LEU A 350 9.30 5.32 0.35
N ASP A 351 8.33 5.29 -0.57
CA ASP A 351 8.08 6.31 -1.61
C ASP A 351 7.06 7.35 -1.09
#